data_AF-A0A970JR24-F1
#
_entry.id   AF-A0A970JR24-F1
#
_cell.length_a   1.000
_cell.length_b   1.000
_cell.length_c   1.000
_cell.angle_alpha   90.00
_cell.angle_beta   90.00
_cell.angle_gamma   90.00
#
_symmetry.space_group_name_H-M   'P 1'
#
loop_
_entity.id
_entity.type
_entity.pdbx_description
1 polymer ?
#
loop_
_entity_poly.entity_id
_entity_poly.type
_entity_poly.pdbx_seq_one_letter_code
_entity_poly.pdbx_strand_id
1 'polypeptide(L)'
;LFELADVVLDNHAPQGDATCQMANLPEKLGPISDFTGIGLVQALVVAIANLMQAAEMPVPIFESSNLDGADEKNRQLFAEYFLKEKVSCRLSNRLTPKS
;
A
#
# COMPACT_ATOMS: atom_id res chain seq x y z
N LEU A 1 -20.34 -2.03 -2.19
CA LEU A 1 -18.92 -1.81 -2.53
C LEU A 1 -18.36 -3.01 -3.31
N PHE A 2 -18.37 -4.21 -2.74
CA PHE A 2 -17.85 -5.41 -3.42
C PHE A 2 -18.50 -5.70 -4.78
N GLU A 3 -19.78 -5.34 -4.96
CA GLU A 3 -20.52 -5.52 -6.23
C GLU A 3 -20.03 -4.63 -7.38
N LEU A 4 -19.19 -3.63 -7.10
CA LEU A 4 -18.66 -2.69 -8.09
C LEU A 4 -17.17 -2.91 -8.40
N ALA A 5 -16.51 -3.86 -7.71
CA ALA A 5 -15.09 -4.10 -7.84
C ALA A 5 -14.81 -5.30 -8.77
N ASP A 6 -13.81 -5.18 -9.64
CA ASP A 6 -13.37 -6.28 -10.50
C ASP A 6 -12.78 -7.45 -9.69
N VAL A 7 -12.13 -7.12 -8.57
CA VAL A 7 -11.53 -8.08 -7.65
C VAL A 7 -11.85 -7.66 -6.22
N VAL A 8 -12.27 -8.62 -5.41
CA VAL A 8 -12.61 -8.43 -4.00
C VAL A 8 -11.66 -9.26 -3.14
N LEU A 9 -11.02 -8.62 -2.17
CA LEU A 9 -10.25 -9.30 -1.13
C LEU A 9 -11.13 -9.40 0.13
N ASP A 10 -11.62 -10.60 0.42
CA ASP A 10 -12.44 -10.87 1.60
C ASP A 10 -11.55 -11.08 2.83
N ASN A 11 -11.71 -10.22 3.84
CA ASN A 11 -10.98 -10.31 5.10
C ASN A 11 -11.59 -11.34 6.07
N HIS A 12 -12.75 -11.90 5.73
CA HIS A 12 -13.49 -12.89 6.51
C HIS A 12 -13.83 -12.47 7.94
N ALA A 13 -13.85 -11.17 8.22
CA ALA A 13 -14.32 -10.68 9.51
C ALA A 13 -15.82 -10.98 9.67
N PRO A 14 -16.25 -11.53 10.82
CA PRO A 14 -17.67 -11.78 11.05
C PRO A 14 -18.43 -10.46 11.14
N GLN A 15 -19.75 -10.52 11.01
CA GLN A 15 -20.60 -9.35 11.20
C GLN A 15 -20.38 -8.73 12.58
N GLY A 16 -20.16 -7.42 12.61
CA GLY A 16 -19.83 -6.66 13.82
C GLY A 16 -18.35 -6.65 14.18
N ASP A 17 -17.50 -7.39 13.45
CA ASP A 17 -16.05 -7.44 13.60
C ASP A 17 -15.60 -7.61 15.06
N ALA A 18 -16.10 -8.68 15.68
CA ALA A 18 -15.77 -9.01 17.06
C ALA A 18 -15.83 -10.53 17.25
N THR A 19 -14.73 -11.12 17.72
CA THR A 19 -14.51 -12.58 17.66
C THR A 19 -14.39 -13.24 19.04
N CYS A 20 -13.96 -12.49 20.06
CA CYS A 20 -13.73 -13.01 21.40
C CYS A 20 -14.93 -12.74 22.32
N GLN A 21 -15.58 -13.81 22.79
CA GLN A 21 -16.63 -13.73 23.81
C GLN A 21 -16.03 -13.97 25.19
N MET A 22 -16.13 -12.97 26.08
CA MET A 22 -15.72 -13.12 27.47
C MET A 22 -16.90 -13.58 28.33
N ALA A 23 -16.61 -14.39 29.35
CA ALA A 23 -17.62 -14.77 30.33
C ALA A 23 -18.12 -13.52 31.08
N ASN A 24 -19.45 -13.41 31.22
CA ASN A 24 -20.15 -12.32 31.90
C ASN A 24 -20.13 -10.95 31.17
N LEU A 25 -19.75 -10.89 29.90
CA LEU A 25 -19.99 -9.72 29.04
C LEU A 25 -20.98 -10.07 27.93
N PRO A 26 -22.01 -9.24 27.67
CA PRO A 26 -22.93 -9.47 26.55
C PRO A 26 -22.30 -9.11 25.20
N GLU A 27 -21.34 -8.18 25.14
CA GLU A 27 -20.64 -7.79 23.93
C GLU A 27 -19.44 -8.69 23.62
N LYS A 28 -19.09 -8.80 22.33
CA LYS A 28 -17.85 -9.43 21.84
C LYS A 28 -16.74 -8.39 21.66
N LEU A 29 -15.49 -8.84 21.75
CA LEU A 29 -14.28 -8.03 21.60
C LEU A 29 -13.36 -8.63 20.54
N GLY A 30 -12.25 -7.95 20.24
CA GLY A 30 -11.24 -8.46 19.33
C GLY A 30 -11.69 -8.41 17.87
N PRO A 31 -11.76 -7.19 17.28
CA PRO A 31 -11.86 -7.06 15.84
C PRO A 31 -10.68 -7.74 15.16
N ILE A 32 -10.96 -8.41 14.06
CA ILE A 32 -9.93 -9.10 13.25
C ILE A 32 -9.77 -8.48 11.88
N SER A 33 -10.76 -7.69 11.41
CA SER A 33 -10.79 -7.15 10.05
C SER A 33 -9.51 -6.39 9.69
N ASP A 34 -8.98 -5.58 10.62
CA ASP A 34 -7.71 -4.85 10.45
C ASP A 34 -6.53 -5.80 10.28
N PHE A 35 -6.39 -6.78 11.18
CA PHE A 35 -5.26 -7.71 11.16
C PHE A 35 -5.27 -8.54 9.88
N THR A 36 -6.42 -9.10 9.52
CA THR A 36 -6.61 -9.85 8.27
C THR A 36 -6.43 -8.95 7.05
N GLY A 37 -6.92 -7.72 7.09
CA GLY A 37 -6.78 -6.74 6.01
C GLY A 37 -5.33 -6.36 5.75
N ILE A 38 -4.57 -6.07 6.82
CA ILE A 38 -3.12 -5.81 6.73
C ILE A 38 -2.41 -7.03 6.14
N GLY A 39 -2.72 -8.24 6.61
CA GLY A 39 -2.14 -9.47 6.08
C GLY A 39 -2.41 -9.66 4.58
N LEU A 40 -3.66 -9.44 4.14
CA LEU A 40 -4.07 -9.53 2.74
C LEU A 40 -3.33 -8.51 1.85
N VAL A 41 -3.24 -7.26 2.29
CA VAL A 41 -2.53 -6.22 1.54
C VAL A 41 -1.03 -6.52 1.45
N GLN A 42 -0.41 -6.98 2.54
CA GLN A 42 1.00 -7.37 2.51
C GLN A 42 1.24 -8.58 1.58
N ALA A 43 0.37 -9.58 1.60
CA ALA A 43 0.44 -10.72 0.69
C ALA A 43 0.27 -10.29 -0.78
N LEU A 44 -0.64 -9.35 -1.06
CA LEU A 44 -0.82 -8.78 -2.39
C LEU A 44 0.44 -8.07 -2.89
N VAL A 45 1.06 -7.24 -2.05
CA VAL A 45 2.32 -6.54 -2.39
C VAL A 45 3.41 -7.55 -2.75
N VAL A 46 3.56 -8.62 -1.98
CA VAL A 46 4.53 -9.70 -2.27
C VAL A 46 4.21 -10.41 -3.60
N ALA A 47 2.94 -10.73 -3.85
CA ALA A 47 2.52 -11.35 -5.10
C ALA A 47 2.83 -10.47 -6.32
N ILE A 48 2.56 -9.17 -6.23
CA ILE A 48 2.89 -8.20 -7.28
C ILE A 48 4.40 -8.11 -7.49
N ALA A 49 5.19 -8.03 -6.41
CA ALA A 49 6.65 -7.99 -6.51
C ALA A 49 7.21 -9.24 -7.22
N ASN A 50 6.66 -10.42 -6.93
CA ASN A 50 7.04 -11.66 -7.60
C ASN A 50 6.69 -11.64 -9.09
N LEU A 51 5.50 -11.15 -9.46
CA LEU A 51 5.10 -11.01 -10.87
C LEU A 51 5.99 -10.02 -11.63
N MET A 52 6.33 -8.89 -11.02
CA MET A 52 7.24 -7.90 -11.60
C MET A 52 8.63 -8.48 -11.81
N GLN A 53 9.16 -9.21 -10.83
CA GLN A 53 10.44 -9.90 -10.95
C GLN A 53 10.42 -10.93 -12.08
N ALA A 54 9.37 -11.75 -12.17
CA ALA A 54 9.21 -12.75 -13.23
C ALA A 54 9.10 -12.12 -14.64
N ALA A 55 8.61 -10.90 -14.71
CA ALA A 55 8.54 -10.11 -15.94
C ALA A 55 9.82 -9.29 -16.21
N GLU A 56 10.91 -9.51 -15.45
CA GLU A 56 12.18 -8.77 -15.54
C GLU A 56 12.01 -7.24 -15.39
N MET A 57 10.96 -6.81 -14.67
CA MET A 57 10.70 -5.39 -14.39
C MET A 57 11.40 -4.94 -13.10
N PRO A 58 11.85 -3.67 -13.00
CA PRO A 58 12.37 -3.13 -11.75
C PRO A 58 11.34 -3.19 -10.63
N VAL A 59 11.72 -3.68 -9.44
CA VAL A 59 10.84 -3.79 -8.27
C VAL A 59 11.21 -2.73 -7.21
N PRO A 60 10.47 -1.61 -7.11
CA PRO A 60 10.79 -0.52 -6.20
C PRO A 60 10.34 -0.85 -4.77
N ILE A 61 11.25 -1.35 -3.95
CA ILE A 61 10.98 -1.71 -2.54
C ILE A 61 11.75 -0.79 -1.61
N PHE A 62 11.03 -0.13 -0.71
CA PHE A 62 11.64 0.60 0.41
C PHE A 62 12.25 -0.37 1.40
N GLU A 63 13.48 -0.06 1.81
CA GLU A 63 14.19 -0.80 2.84
C GLU A 63 13.91 -0.19 4.22
N SER A 64 13.99 -1.01 5.27
CA SER A 64 13.88 -0.49 6.62
C SER A 64 15.11 0.35 6.96
N SER A 65 14.92 1.50 7.60
CA SER A 65 15.99 2.44 7.99
C SER A 65 17.00 1.86 9.00
N ASN A 66 16.79 0.64 9.49
CA ASN A 66 17.76 -0.06 10.33
C ASN A 66 18.87 -0.78 9.54
N LEU A 67 18.80 -0.78 8.20
CA LEU A 67 19.82 -1.36 7.33
C LEU A 67 20.78 -0.28 6.83
N ASP A 68 22.08 -0.60 6.83
CA ASP A 68 23.11 0.29 6.28
C ASP A 68 22.84 0.55 4.79
N GLY A 69 22.74 1.83 4.41
CA GLY A 69 22.48 2.25 3.02
C GLY A 69 21.01 2.36 2.62
N ALA A 70 20.07 1.95 3.48
CA ALA A 70 18.62 2.04 3.21
C ALA A 70 18.17 3.48 2.93
N ASP A 71 18.72 4.47 3.64
CA ASP A 71 18.30 5.86 3.52
C ASP A 71 18.57 6.44 2.11
N GLU A 72 19.70 6.11 1.49
CA GLU A 72 20.03 6.61 0.15
C GLU A 72 19.17 5.95 -0.92
N LYS A 73 19.00 4.63 -0.85
CA LYS A 73 18.11 3.88 -1.74
C LYS A 73 16.66 4.38 -1.62
N ASN A 74 16.17 4.54 -0.39
CA ASN A 74 14.83 5.05 -0.13
C ASN A 74 14.65 6.48 -0.63
N ARG A 75 15.66 7.34 -0.51
CA ARG A 75 15.64 8.71 -1.05
C ARG A 75 15.50 8.71 -2.57
N GLN A 76 16.24 7.86 -3.26
CA GLN A 76 16.16 7.72 -4.72
C GLN A 76 14.77 7.23 -5.16
N LEU A 77 14.27 6.17 -4.52
CA LEU A 77 12.91 5.66 -4.77
C LEU A 77 11.83 6.73 -4.49
N PHE A 78 11.97 7.47 -3.40
CA PHE A 78 11.03 8.53 -3.06
C PHE A 78 11.02 9.66 -4.09
N ALA A 79 12.20 10.09 -4.55
CA ALA A 79 12.32 11.12 -5.58
C ALA A 79 11.71 10.66 -6.92
N GLU A 80 11.91 9.39 -7.28
CA GLU A 80 11.46 8.84 -8.55
C GLU A 80 9.93 8.60 -8.59
N TYR A 81 9.36 8.06 -7.51
CA TYR A 81 7.97 7.59 -7.51
C TYR A 81 6.99 8.52 -6.79
N PHE A 82 7.43 9.37 -5.86
CA PHE A 82 6.52 10.19 -5.02
C PHE A 82 6.63 11.70 -5.24
N LEU A 83 7.77 12.21 -5.73
CA LEU A 83 7.97 13.66 -5.93
C LEU A 83 7.76 14.15 -7.38
N LYS A 84 7.69 13.26 -8.39
CA LYS A 84 7.56 13.65 -9.80
C LYS A 84 6.30 14.46 -10.13
N GLU A 85 5.19 14.28 -9.40
CA GLU A 85 3.95 15.03 -9.66
C GLU A 85 4.05 16.54 -9.36
N LYS A 86 4.97 16.98 -8.47
CA LYS A 86 5.11 18.41 -8.15
C LYS A 86 5.98 19.20 -9.13
N VAL A 87 6.75 18.54 -9.99
CA VAL A 87 7.66 19.21 -10.94
C VAL A 87 7.00 19.45 -12.30
N SER A 88 6.13 18.54 -12.76
CA SER A 88 5.48 18.67 -14.07
C SER A 88 4.50 19.85 -14.15
N CYS A 89 3.89 20.26 -13.03
CA CYS A 89 2.93 21.38 -13.01
C CYS A 89 3.59 22.78 -13.05
N ARG A 90 4.90 22.91 -12.76
CA ARG A 90 5.61 24.21 -12.77
C ARG A 90 6.36 24.54 -14.06
N LEU A 91 6.51 23.59 -14.98
CA LEU A 91 7.32 23.78 -16.19
C LEU A 91 6.50 24.10 -17.45
N SER A 92 5.17 23.93 -17.45
CA SER A 92 4.33 24.26 -18.62
C SER A 92 3.97 25.75 -18.77
N ASN A 93 4.18 26.58 -17.74
CA ASN A 93 3.78 28.01 -17.74
C ASN A 93 4.92 29.01 -18.01
N ARG A 94 6.11 28.58 -18.48
CA ARG A 94 7.25 29.49 -18.72
C ARG A 94 7.79 29.53 -20.16
N LEU A 95 7.17 28.88 -21.13
CA LEU A 95 7.71 28.79 -22.50
C LEU A 95 6.74 29.25 -23.61
N THR A 96 5.91 30.25 -23.36
CA THR A 96 5.32 31.04 -24.46
C THR A 96 5.95 32.44 -24.45
N PRO A 97 6.81 32.80 -25.41
CA PRO A 97 7.19 34.18 -25.61
C PRO A 97 5.93 34.96 -26.01
N LYS A 98 5.59 36.00 -25.24
CA LYS A 98 4.57 36.98 -25.65
C LYS A 98 5.13 37.75 -26.86
N SER A 99 4.60 37.47 -28.04
CA SER A 99 4.58 38.38 -29.19
C SER A 99 3.48 39.42 -29.01
#